data_AF-A0A931LFT0-F1
#
_entry.id   AF-A0A931LFT0-F1
#
_cell.length_a   1.000
_cell.length_b   1.000
_cell.length_c   1.000
_cell.angle_alpha   90.00
_cell.angle_beta   90.00
_cell.angle_gamma   90.00
#
_symmetry.space_group_name_H-M   'P 1'
#
loop_
_entity.id
_entity.type
_entity.pdbx_description
1 polymer ?
#
loop_
_entity_poly.entity_id
_entity_poly.type
_entity_poly.pdbx_seq_one_letter_code
_entity_poly.pdbx_strand_id
1 'polypeptide(L)' 'MGTCPKCKLRIRRNGNHTKLGTIWYHKACPGKPATKAKKAETPAAR' A
#
# COMPACT_ATOMS: atom_id res chain seq x y z
N MET A 1 -7.01 -6.47 -7.48
CA MET A 1 -5.67 -5.92 -7.22
C MET A 1 -5.22 -6.34 -5.84
N GLY A 2 -4.22 -7.22 -5.79
CA GLY A 2 -3.69 -7.73 -4.52
C GLY A 2 -2.88 -6.69 -3.76
N THR A 3 -2.06 -7.20 -2.85
CA THR A 3 -1.13 -6.40 -2.07
C THR A 3 0.22 -6.37 -2.78
N CYS A 4 0.85 -5.20 -2.88
CA CYS A 4 2.21 -5.12 -3.40
C CYS A 4 3.15 -5.82 -2.40
N PRO A 5 3.90 -6.87 -2.79
CA PRO A 5 4.75 -7.59 -1.84
C PRO A 5 5.95 -6.76 -1.38
N LYS A 6 6.33 -5.70 -2.11
CA LYS A 6 7.47 -4.83 -1.77
C LYS A 6 7.16 -3.83 -0.65
N CYS A 7 5.98 -3.18 -0.66
CA CYS A 7 5.58 -2.24 0.40
C CYS A 7 4.44 -2.76 1.30
N LYS A 8 3.89 -3.94 1.01
CA LYS A 8 2.73 -4.53 1.70
C LYS A 8 1.47 -3.66 1.69
N LEU A 9 1.42 -2.65 0.81
CA LEU A 9 0.25 -1.78 0.62
C LEU A 9 -0.69 -2.37 -0.43
N ARG A 10 -2.00 -2.13 -0.23
CA ARG A 10 -3.04 -2.56 -1.16
C ARG A 10 -2.95 -1.75 -2.45
N ILE A 11 -2.91 -2.45 -3.59
CA ILE A 11 -2.84 -1.81 -4.90
C ILE A 11 -4.23 -1.33 -5.29
N ARG A 12 -4.38 -0.02 -5.53
CA ARG A 12 -5.64 0.58 -5.99
C ARG A 12 -5.86 0.34 -7.47
N ARG A 13 -7.15 0.17 -7.84
CA ARG A 13 -7.63 -0.22 -9.17
C ARG A 13 -7.31 0.80 -10.28
N ASN A 14 -7.13 2.07 -9.93
CA ASN A 14 -6.85 3.18 -10.84
C ASN A 14 -5.52 3.90 -10.51
N GLY A 15 -4.53 3.17 -9.98
CA GLY A 15 -3.24 3.74 -9.54
C GLY A 15 -2.06 3.31 -10.39
N ASN A 16 -0.91 3.94 -10.17
CA ASN A 16 0.39 3.59 -10.78
C ASN A 16 0.88 2.21 -10.30
N HIS A 17 0.42 1.13 -10.93
CA HIS A 17 0.85 -0.24 -10.66
C HIS A 17 1.17 -1.00 -11.95
N THR A 18 2.05 -1.99 -11.84
CA THR A 18 2.50 -2.87 -12.92
C THR A 18 2.30 -4.33 -12.52
N LYS A 19 2.03 -5.19 -13.51
CA LYS A 19 1.86 -6.63 -13.30
C LYS A 19 3.16 -7.33 -13.73
N LEU A 20 3.82 -8.00 -12.79
CA LEU A 20 4.98 -8.85 -13.04
C LEU A 20 4.55 -10.31 -12.85
N GLY A 21 4.32 -11.00 -13.97
CA GLY A 21 3.76 -12.35 -13.97
C GLY A 21 2.35 -12.40 -13.36
N THR A 22 2.22 -13.11 -12.24
CA THR A 22 0.96 -13.22 -11.47
C THR A 22 0.84 -12.15 -10.38
N ILE A 23 1.93 -11.42 -10.08
CA ILE A 23 2.03 -10.51 -8.94
C ILE A 23 1.89 -9.06 -9.40
N TRP A 24 1.19 -8.26 -8.60
CA TRP A 24 1.03 -6.83 -8.82
C TRP A 24 2.02 -6.04 -7.95
N TYR A 25 2.64 -5.02 -8.54
CA TYR A 25 3.57 -4.10 -7.88
C TYR A 25 3.17 -2.65 -8.11
N HIS A 26 3.45 -1.75 -7.17
CA HIS A 26 3.38 -0.31 -7.47
C HIS A 26 4.51 0.06 -8.45
N LYS A 27 4.21 0.86 -9.48
CA LYS A 27 5.19 1.38 -10.44
C LYS A 27 6.21 2.28 -9.72
N ALA A 28 5.73 3.04 -8.73
CA ALA A 28 6.55 3.78 -7.78
C ALA A 28 6.35 3.18 -6.38
N CYS A 29 6.93 2.00 -6.14
CA CYS A 29 6.86 1.39 -4.82
C CYS A 29 7.78 2.15 -3.86
N PRO A 30 7.28 2.68 -2.73
CA PRO A 30 8.15 3.18 -1.68
C PRO A 30 9.00 1.99 -1.22
N GLY A 31 10.31 2.04 -1.45
CA GLY A 31 11.23 0.91 -1.21
C GLY A 31 11.35 0.50 0.25
N LYS A 32 10.73 1.26 1.15
CA LYS A 32 10.55 0.93 2.55
C LYS A 32 9.05 0.81 2.79
N PRO A 33 8.58 -0.17 3.58
CA PRO A 33 7.30 0.00 4.22
C PRO A 33 7.43 1.30 5.00
N ALA A 34 6.77 2.36 4.54
CA ALA A 34 6.44 3.43 5.45
C ALA A 34 5.58 2.72 6.49
N THR A 35 6.18 2.30 7.59
CA THR A 35 5.54 2.29 8.90
C THR A 35 5.05 3.71 9.11
N LYS A 36 4.01 4.09 8.37
CA LYS A 36 2.95 4.90 8.94
C LYS A 36 2.41 4.00 10.02
N ALA A 37 3.10 4.02 11.17
CA ALA A 37 2.45 3.82 12.45
C ALA A 37 1.14 4.58 12.28
N LYS A 38 0.05 3.82 12.20
CA LYS A 38 -1.26 4.39 12.34
C LYS A 38 -1.12 5.21 13.62
N LYS A 39 -1.07 6.54 13.52
CA LYS A 39 -1.77 7.33 14.52
C LYS A 39 -3.19 6.81 14.37
N ALA A 40 -3.51 5.82 15.19
CA ALA A 40 -4.87 5.54 15.52
C ALA A 40 -5.37 6.87 16.06
N GLU A 41 -6.03 7.62 15.18
CA GLU A 41 -7.01 8.61 15.58
C GLU A 41 -7.97 7.84 16.47
N THR A 42 -7.70 7.88 17.78
CA THR A 42 -8.71 7.58 18.78
C THR A 42 -9.81 8.62 18.58
N PRO A 43 -11.07 8.19 18.35
CA PRO A 43 -12.16 9.10 18.03
C PRO A 43 -12.44 10.05 19.18
N ALA A 44 -12.71 11.30 18.83
CA ALA A 44 -13.33 12.27 19.71
C ALA A 44 -14.68 11.72 20.22
N ALA A 45 -14.82 11.57 21.54
CA ALA A 45 -16.09 11.59 22.26
C ALA A 45 -15.85 11.62 23.79
N ARG A 46 -15.86 12.80 24.40
CA ARG A 46 -16.58 13.13 25.64
C ARG A 46 -16.49 14.61 25.95
#